data_AF-A0A539CQH4-F1
#
_entry.id   AF-A0A539CQH4-F1
#
_cell.length_a   1.000
_cell.length_b   1.000
_cell.length_c   1.000
_cell.angle_alpha   90.00
_cell.angle_beta   90.00
_cell.angle_gamma   90.00
#
_symmetry.space_group_name_H-M   'P 1'
#
loop_
_entity.id
_entity.type
_entity.pdbx_description
1 polymer ?
#
loop_
_entity_poly.entity_id
_entity_poly.type
_entity_poly.pdbx_seq_one_letter_code
_entity_poly.pdbx_strand_id
1 'polypeptide(L)'
;MTSLIRQTFKTSRLSEFCPEKELVNQIGHAVEDWPLVILKELFDNALDGCEEAGTAPVIGVAINGGGITVTDNGPGMAAQTILDILDCPAHRAAKPMYRRRAARKATP
;
A
#
# COMPACT_ATOMS: atom_id res chain seq x y z
N MET A 1 1.44 -20.22 37.78
CA MET A 1 1.28 -18.93 37.07
C MET A 1 1.21 -19.21 35.58
N THR A 2 0.02 -19.26 35.00
CA THR A 2 -0.19 -19.45 33.56
C THR A 2 -0.07 -18.10 32.87
N SER A 3 1.02 -17.89 32.14
CA SER A 3 1.23 -16.68 31.33
C SER A 3 0.38 -16.77 30.06
N LEU A 4 -0.52 -15.81 29.83
CA LEU A 4 -1.22 -15.65 28.56
C LEU A 4 -0.27 -15.00 27.56
N ILE A 5 0.24 -15.80 26.62
CA ILE A 5 1.07 -15.30 25.52
C ILE A 5 0.12 -14.75 24.45
N ARG A 6 0.24 -13.46 24.12
CA ARG A 6 -0.50 -12.85 23.01
C ARG A 6 0.03 -13.44 21.71
N GLN A 7 -0.71 -14.36 21.08
CA GLN A 7 -0.40 -14.83 19.73
C GLN A 7 -0.99 -13.85 18.72
N THR A 8 -0.12 -13.23 17.93
CA THR A 8 -0.53 -12.44 16.76
C THR A 8 -0.87 -13.41 15.63
N PHE A 9 -2.16 -13.63 15.37
CA PHE A 9 -2.60 -14.42 14.23
C PHE A 9 -2.58 -13.52 12.98
N LYS A 10 -1.79 -13.90 11.98
CA LYS A 10 -1.82 -13.27 10.65
C LYS A 10 -2.85 -14.01 9.80
N THR A 11 -3.98 -13.38 9.51
CA THR A 11 -4.96 -13.88 8.56
C THR A 11 -4.50 -13.58 7.13
N SER A 12 -4.81 -14.49 6.20
CA SER A 12 -4.49 -14.29 4.79
C SER A 12 -5.32 -13.14 4.23
N ARG A 13 -4.68 -12.17 3.57
CA ARG A 13 -5.33 -11.06 2.86
C ARG A 13 -5.79 -11.43 1.45
N LEU A 14 -5.81 -12.72 1.12
CA LEU A 14 -6.24 -13.21 -0.20
C LEU A 14 -7.64 -12.73 -0.57
N SER A 15 -8.54 -12.64 0.40
CA SER A 15 -9.91 -12.16 0.21
C SER A 15 -10.01 -10.66 -0.06
N GLU A 16 -8.93 -9.90 0.12
CA GLU A 16 -8.88 -8.46 -0.20
C GLU A 16 -8.59 -8.22 -1.69
N PHE A 17 -8.21 -9.27 -2.44
CA PHE A 17 -7.99 -9.18 -3.88
C PHE A 17 -9.21 -9.72 -4.61
N CYS A 18 -9.74 -8.92 -5.53
CA CYS A 18 -10.86 -9.29 -6.37
C CYS A 18 -10.51 -9.12 -7.86
N PRO A 19 -11.15 -9.89 -8.77
CA PRO A 19 -11.04 -9.65 -10.20
C PRO A 19 -11.63 -8.28 -10.58
N GLU A 20 -11.18 -7.72 -11.70
CA GLU A 20 -11.66 -6.41 -12.22
C GLU A 20 -13.18 -6.28 -12.23
N LYS A 21 -13.90 -7.29 -12.76
CA LYS A 21 -15.37 -7.28 -12.81
C LYS A 21 -16.02 -7.17 -11.43
N GLU A 22 -15.43 -7.83 -10.44
CA GLU A 22 -15.92 -7.76 -9.07
C GLU A 22 -15.61 -6.39 -8.47
N LEU A 23 -14.41 -5.84 -8.71
CA LEU A 23 -14.06 -4.50 -8.24
C LEU A 23 -14.98 -3.44 -8.83
N VAL A 24 -15.24 -3.47 -10.15
CA VAL A 24 -16.22 -2.58 -10.81
C VAL A 24 -17.59 -2.66 -10.14
N ASN A 25 -18.07 -3.86 -9.80
CA ASN A 25 -19.34 -4.04 -9.11
C ASN A 25 -19.32 -3.49 -7.68
N GLN A 26 -18.19 -3.61 -6.97
CA GLN A 26 -18.05 -3.13 -5.59
C GLN A 26 -17.98 -1.60 -5.51
N ILE A 27 -17.20 -0.97 -6.39
CA ILE A 27 -17.00 0.50 -6.37
C ILE A 27 -18.03 1.25 -7.22
N GLY A 28 -18.76 0.56 -8.10
CA GLY A 28 -19.78 1.17 -8.96
C GLY A 28 -19.25 2.06 -10.09
N HIS A 29 -17.95 1.94 -10.39
CA HIS A 29 -17.26 2.75 -11.40
C HIS A 29 -16.61 1.88 -12.46
N ALA A 30 -16.77 2.28 -13.73
CA ALA A 30 -16.11 1.65 -14.85
C ALA A 30 -14.60 1.95 -14.82
N VAL A 31 -13.81 1.15 -15.53
CA VAL A 31 -12.33 1.19 -15.45
C VAL A 31 -11.76 2.55 -15.87
N GLU A 32 -12.42 3.21 -16.80
CA GLU A 32 -12.12 4.57 -17.26
C GLU A 32 -12.20 5.64 -16.16
N ASP A 33 -13.05 5.43 -15.14
CA ASP A 33 -13.22 6.35 -14.01
C ASP A 33 -12.26 6.07 -12.87
N TRP A 34 -11.52 4.95 -12.91
CA TRP A 34 -10.63 4.54 -11.81
C TRP A 34 -9.57 5.57 -11.45
N PRO A 35 -8.97 6.34 -12.36
CA PRO A 35 -8.04 7.41 -11.97
C PRO A 35 -8.66 8.42 -11.00
N LEU A 36 -9.95 8.74 -11.17
CA LEU A 36 -10.67 9.64 -10.26
C LEU A 36 -10.96 8.98 -8.92
N VAL A 37 -11.38 7.71 -8.94
CA VAL A 37 -11.58 6.93 -7.71
C VAL A 37 -10.28 6.81 -6.92
N ILE A 38 -9.16 6.49 -7.58
CA ILE A 38 -7.83 6.40 -6.96
C ILE A 38 -7.46 7.73 -6.30
N LEU A 39 -7.67 8.86 -6.98
CA LEU A 39 -7.40 10.17 -6.40
C LEU A 39 -8.24 10.42 -5.15
N LYS A 40 -9.54 10.11 -5.19
CA LYS A 40 -10.45 10.24 -4.04
C LYS A 40 -9.98 9.38 -2.88
N GLU A 41 -9.72 8.09 -3.11
CA GLU A 41 -9.31 7.17 -2.05
C GLU A 41 -7.93 7.54 -1.45
N LEU A 42 -6.97 7.99 -2.26
CA LEU A 42 -5.69 8.48 -1.74
C LEU A 42 -5.84 9.76 -0.91
N PHE A 43 -6.73 10.66 -1.34
CA PHE A 43 -7.01 11.89 -0.60
C PHE A 43 -7.71 11.60 0.73
N ASP A 44 -8.70 10.70 0.75
CA ASP A 44 -9.39 10.29 1.98
C ASP A 44 -8.41 9.63 2.96
N ASN A 45 -7.57 8.71 2.48
CA ASN A 45 -6.53 8.10 3.32
C ASN A 45 -5.56 9.14 3.93
N ALA A 46 -5.18 10.16 3.15
CA ALA A 46 -4.34 11.26 3.62
C ALA A 46 -5.04 12.12 4.68
N LEU A 47 -6.33 12.39 4.49
CA LEU A 47 -7.15 13.16 5.42
C LEU A 47 -7.34 12.39 6.74
N ASP A 48 -7.77 11.13 6.66
CA ASP A 48 -7.98 10.25 7.82
C ASP A 48 -6.69 10.13 8.64
N GLY A 49 -5.54 9.94 7.98
CA GLY A 49 -4.24 9.86 8.65
C GLY A 49 -3.87 11.12 9.43
N CYS A 50 -4.25 12.30 8.95
CA CYS A 50 -4.07 13.56 9.67
C CYS A 50 -5.04 13.70 10.84
N GLU A 51 -6.32 13.36 10.62
CA GLU A 51 -7.38 13.46 11.62
C GLU A 51 -7.13 12.53 12.82
N GLU A 52 -6.76 11.27 12.58
CA GLU A 52 -6.43 10.30 13.62
C GLU A 52 -5.25 10.77 14.49
N ALA A 53 -4.31 11.52 13.90
CA ALA A 53 -3.17 12.09 14.60
C ALA A 53 -3.44 13.46 15.24
N GLY A 54 -4.65 14.01 15.09
CA GLY A 54 -5.00 15.37 15.54
C GLY A 54 -4.15 16.47 14.88
N THR A 55 -3.64 16.21 13.68
CA THR A 55 -2.77 17.13 12.92
C THR A 55 -3.60 17.85 11.86
N ALA A 56 -3.44 19.18 11.74
CA ALA A 56 -4.10 19.92 10.67
C ALA A 56 -3.57 19.45 9.30
N PRO A 57 -4.44 19.01 8.38
CA PRO A 57 -4.02 18.36 7.13
C PRO A 57 -3.38 19.35 6.16
N VAL A 58 -2.21 18.98 5.64
CA VAL A 58 -1.52 19.62 4.51
C VAL A 58 -1.33 18.57 3.44
N ILE A 59 -2.24 18.56 2.46
CA ILE A 59 -2.29 17.53 1.41
C ILE A 59 -1.80 18.13 0.10
N GLY A 60 -0.75 17.53 -0.46
CA GLY A 60 -0.21 17.82 -1.78
C GLY A 60 -0.71 16.81 -2.80
N VAL A 61 -1.15 17.28 -3.98
CA VAL A 61 -1.59 16.43 -5.08
C VAL A 61 -0.82 16.80 -6.34
N ALA A 62 -0.25 15.81 -7.02
CA ALA A 62 0.42 15.96 -8.31
C ALA A 62 -0.01 14.85 -9.27
N ILE A 63 -0.35 15.25 -10.50
CA ILE A 63 -0.73 14.33 -11.58
C ILE A 63 0.23 14.58 -12.75
N ASN A 64 0.83 13.52 -13.27
CA ASN A 64 1.67 13.57 -14.47
C ASN A 64 1.46 12.31 -15.31
N GLY A 65 2.09 12.24 -16.49
CA GLY A 65 1.94 11.10 -17.40
C GLY A 65 2.36 9.74 -16.82
N GLY A 66 3.06 9.72 -15.69
CA GLY A 66 3.48 8.51 -14.97
C GLY A 66 2.59 8.12 -13.78
N GLY A 67 1.61 8.94 -13.38
CA GLY A 67 0.66 8.58 -12.32
C GLY A 67 0.16 9.72 -11.45
N ILE A 68 -0.49 9.33 -10.35
CA ILE A 68 -1.07 10.20 -9.32
C ILE A 68 -0.19 10.09 -8.08
N THR A 69 0.18 11.23 -7.50
CA THR A 69 0.91 11.33 -6.24
C THR A 69 0.10 12.16 -5.26
N VAL A 70 -0.15 11.61 -4.08
CA VAL A 70 -0.75 12.31 -2.94
C VAL A 70 0.24 12.23 -1.78
N THR A 71 0.50 13.36 -1.12
CA THR A 71 1.39 13.46 0.04
C THR A 71 0.69 14.18 1.17
N ASP A 72 0.88 13.72 2.40
CA ASP A 72 0.35 14.34 3.61
C ASP A 72 1.45 14.61 4.64
N ASN A 73 1.09 15.36 5.68
CA ASN A 73 1.91 15.64 6.86
C ASN A 73 1.46 14.81 8.08
N GLY A 74 0.76 13.70 7.87
CA GLY A 74 0.34 12.79 8.92
C GLY A 74 1.50 12.00 9.53
N PRO A 75 1.21 11.06 10.45
CA PRO A 75 2.22 10.31 11.19
C PRO A 75 2.94 9.26 10.33
N GLY A 76 2.48 9.05 9.10
CA GLY A 76 2.92 7.96 8.23
C GLY A 76 2.52 6.59 8.77
N MET A 77 3.07 5.55 8.15
CA MET A 77 2.83 4.16 8.53
C MET A 77 4.12 3.49 9.01
N ALA A 78 4.00 2.59 9.99
CA ALA A 78 5.12 1.73 10.37
C ALA A 78 5.55 0.85 9.18
N ALA A 79 6.86 0.68 8.99
CA ALA A 79 7.41 -0.08 7.86
C ALA A 79 6.86 -1.52 7.79
N GLN A 80 6.63 -2.16 8.95
CA GLN A 80 6.03 -3.49 9.01
C GLN A 80 4.60 -3.51 8.46
N THR A 81 3.80 -2.49 8.76
CA THR A 81 2.44 -2.33 8.22
C THR A 81 2.46 -2.22 6.70
N ILE A 82 3.42 -1.46 6.13
CA ILE A 82 3.60 -1.37 4.67
C ILE A 82 3.89 -2.74 4.07
N LEU A 83 4.81 -3.50 4.68
CA LEU A 83 5.17 -4.84 4.21
C LEU A 83 3.99 -5.81 4.26
N ASP A 84 3.14 -5.71 5.28
CA ASP A 84 1.98 -6.58 5.43
C ASP A 84 0.86 -6.27 4.42
N ILE A 85 0.67 -4.99 4.04
CA ILE A 85 -0.25 -4.59 2.96
C ILE A 85 0.26 -5.07 1.60
N LEU A 86 1.58 -5.00 1.37
CA LEU A 86 2.21 -5.42 0.11
C LEU A 86 2.34 -6.94 -0.05
N ASP A 87 1.94 -7.74 0.94
CA ASP A 87 2.00 -9.22 0.93
C ASP A 87 0.92 -9.86 0.02
N CYS A 88 0.68 -9.26 -1.14
CA CYS A 88 -0.19 -9.73 -2.20
C CYS A 88 0.43 -10.94 -2.94
N PRO A 89 -0.37 -11.96 -3.35
CA PRO A 89 0.11 -13.04 -4.21
C PRO A 89 0.66 -12.56 -5.56
N ALA A 90 0.07 -11.52 -6.15
CA ALA A 90 0.55 -10.93 -7.40
C ALA A 90 1.95 -10.31 -7.23
N HIS A 91 2.24 -9.65 -6.10
CA HIS A 91 3.57 -9.17 -5.76
C HIS A 91 4.58 -10.33 -5.61
N ARG A 92 4.17 -11.46 -4.99
CA ARG A 92 4.99 -12.66 -4.87
C ARG A 92 5.28 -13.33 -6.22
N ALA A 93 4.30 -13.35 -7.14
CA ALA A 93 4.47 -13.87 -8.49
C ALA A 93 5.37 -12.99 -9.37
N ALA A 94 5.40 -11.68 -9.12
CA ALA A 94 6.18 -10.69 -9.86
C ALA A 94 7.66 -10.56 -9.44
N LYS A 95 8.22 -11.45 -8.60
CA LYS A 95 9.66 -11.53 -8.35
C LYS A 95 10.37 -12.46 -9.36
N PRO A 96 10.90 -11.99 -10.50
CA PRO A 96 12.04 -12.64 -11.10
C PRO A 96 13.24 -12.42 -10.18
N MET A 97 13.87 -13.52 -9.79
CA MET A 97 15.08 -13.60 -8.96
C MET A 97 16.17 -12.63 -9.44
N TYR A 98 16.32 -11.46 -8.80
CA TYR A 98 17.52 -10.63 -8.98
C TYR A 98 18.71 -11.36 -8.36
N ARG A 99 19.47 -12.09 -9.19
CA ARG A 99 20.79 -12.61 -8.81
C ARG A 99 21.65 -11.40 -8.44
N ARG A 100 22.02 -11.29 -7.15
CA ARG A 100 23.10 -10.42 -6.72
C ARG A 100 24.36 -10.79 -7.50
N ARG A 101 24.81 -9.89 -8.38
CA ARG A 101 26.17 -9.94 -8.93
C ARG A 101 27.11 -9.65 -7.77
N ALA A 102 27.88 -10.64 -7.32
CA ALA A 102 28.90 -10.45 -6.31
C ALA A 102 29.93 -9.43 -6.81
N ALA A 103 30.10 -8.33 -6.08
CA ALA A 103 31.13 -7.34 -6.37
C ALA A 103 32.46 -7.76 -5.73
N ARG A 104 33.45 -7.98 -6.62
CA ARG A 104 34.91 -7.82 -6.55
C ARG A 104 35.66 -8.08 -5.23
N LYS A 105 36.74 -8.85 -5.33
CA LYS A 105 38.03 -8.48 -4.70
C LYS A 105 38.94 -7.86 -5.76
N ALA A 106 39.25 -6.58 -5.55
CA ALA A 106 40.47 -5.98 -6.05
C ALA A 106 41.60 -6.42 -5.12
N THR A 107 42.74 -6.79 -5.68
CA THR A 107 44.00 -6.99 -4.95
C THR A 107 45.10 -6.37 -5.83
N PRO A 108 46.11 -5.72 -5.24
CA PRO A 108 46.96 -4.73 -5.92
C PRO A 108 47.87 -5.32 -7.01
#